data_AF-A0A4P5U6W9-F1
#
_entry.id   AF-A0A4P5U6W9-F1
#
_cell.length_a   1.000
_cell.length_b   1.000
_cell.length_c   1.000
_cell.angle_alpha   90.00
_cell.angle_beta   90.00
_cell.angle_gamma   90.00
#
_symmetry.space_group_name_H-M   'P 1'
#
loop_
_entity.id
_entity.type
_entity.pdbx_description
1 polymer ?
#
loop_
_entity_poly.entity_id
_entity_poly.type
_entity_poly.pdbx_seq_one_letter_code
_entity_poly.pdbx_strand_id
1 'polypeptide(L)'
;MARTLINLPRSIRRGHTIEIQTLIAHPMETGYRPGSDGVVLARDQIRHFKCFFADESGQHLVFSAQLFSAISANPYLAFQLLATGNGTLTLVWEGDQGFRQTETVALKVLG
;
A
#
# COMPACT_ATOMS: atom_id res chain seq x y z
N MET A 1 -8.90 5.14 -11.51
CA MET A 1 -7.56 4.98 -10.90
C MET A 1 -7.56 5.77 -9.61
N ALA A 2 -7.21 5.15 -8.48
CA ALA A 2 -7.21 5.83 -7.18
C ALA A 2 -5.96 6.71 -7.04
N ARG A 3 -6.08 7.84 -6.33
CA ARG A 3 -4.91 8.69 -6.04
C ARG A 3 -4.06 8.05 -4.95
N THR A 4 -2.77 7.91 -5.21
CA THR A 4 -1.79 7.35 -4.28
C THR A 4 -0.72 8.39 -3.93
N LEU A 5 -0.17 8.30 -2.73
CA LEU A 5 1.06 8.97 -2.32
C LEU A 5 1.99 7.92 -1.74
N ILE A 6 3.18 7.80 -2.30
CA ILE A 6 4.20 6.84 -1.87
C ILE A 6 5.46 7.63 -1.56
N ASN A 7 5.92 7.54 -0.32
CA ASN A 7 7.06 8.27 0.18
C ASN A 7 8.16 7.29 0.60
N LEU A 8 9.37 7.59 0.15
CA LEU A 8 10.61 6.92 0.52
C LEU A 8 11.63 7.97 0.97
N PRO A 9 12.64 7.61 1.77
CA PRO A 9 13.73 8.51 2.08
C PRO A 9 14.44 8.97 0.80
N ARG A 10 14.82 10.25 0.75
CA ARG A 10 15.50 10.85 -0.42
C ARG A 10 16.87 10.22 -0.70
N SER A 11 17.52 9.71 0.33
CA SER A 11 18.85 9.10 0.28
C SER A 11 18.77 7.76 0.99
N ILE A 12 18.95 6.69 0.22
CA ILE A 12 18.88 5.31 0.70
C ILE A 12 20.30 4.74 0.60
N ARG A 13 20.82 4.16 1.68
CA ARG A 13 22.14 3.50 1.68
C ARG A 13 21.95 2.00 1.65
N ARG A 14 22.83 1.31 0.94
CA ARG A 14 22.86 -0.16 0.94
C ARG A 14 23.03 -0.69 2.37
N GLY A 15 22.33 -1.77 2.68
CA GLY A 15 22.38 -2.44 3.99
C GLY A 15 21.66 -1.71 5.12
N HIS A 16 20.95 -0.62 4.85
CA HIS A 16 20.18 0.12 5.85
C HIS A 16 18.68 -0.16 5.73
N THR A 17 18.01 -0.18 6.87
CA THR A 17 16.55 -0.22 6.92
C THR A 17 15.97 1.15 6.61
N ILE A 18 14.99 1.20 5.73
CA ILE A 18 14.23 2.39 5.37
C ILE A 18 12.75 2.21 5.65
N GLU A 19 12.08 3.31 5.98
CA GLU A 19 10.63 3.35 6.09
C GLU A 19 10.00 3.69 4.74
N ILE A 20 9.05 2.87 4.31
CA ILE A 20 8.20 3.12 3.16
C ILE A 20 6.83 3.52 3.71
N GLN A 21 6.32 4.65 3.25
CA GLN A 21 5.03 5.18 3.65
C GLN A 21 4.12 5.27 2.44
N THR A 22 2.86 4.88 2.62
CA THR A 22 1.87 4.84 1.56
C THR A 22 0.55 5.41 2.04
N LEU A 23 -0.13 6.14 1.17
CA LEU A 23 -1.49 6.62 1.35
C LEU A 23 -2.25 6.38 0.05
N ILE A 24 -3.48 5.86 0.14
CA ILE A 24 -4.35 5.68 -1.03
C ILE A 24 -5.72 6.29 -0.76
N ALA A 25 -6.24 7.07 -1.70
CA ALA A 25 -7.58 7.65 -1.59
C ALA A 25 -8.64 6.55 -1.74
N HIS A 26 -9.35 6.26 -0.65
CA HIS A 26 -10.39 5.23 -0.60
C HIS A 26 -11.35 5.50 0.57
N PRO A 27 -12.69 5.38 0.39
CA PRO A 27 -13.66 5.69 1.44
C PRO A 27 -13.60 4.72 2.63
N MET A 28 -13.22 3.46 2.40
CA MET A 28 -13.22 2.39 3.42
C MET A 28 -14.59 2.25 4.09
N GLU A 29 -15.67 2.23 3.30
CA GLU A 29 -17.03 2.10 3.82
C GLU A 29 -17.17 0.75 4.53
N THR A 30 -17.58 0.80 5.79
CA THR A 30 -17.57 -0.36 6.69
C THR A 30 -18.75 -1.28 6.47
N GLY A 31 -19.83 -0.75 5.90
CA GLY A 31 -21.11 -1.44 5.81
C GLY A 31 -21.96 -1.30 7.06
N TYR A 32 -21.62 -0.39 7.99
CA TYR A 32 -22.39 -0.16 9.23
C TYR A 32 -23.08 1.21 9.25
N ARG A 33 -22.71 2.13 8.35
CA ARG A 33 -23.22 3.49 8.34
C ARG A 33 -24.53 3.58 7.54
N PRO A 34 -25.62 4.12 8.11
CA PRO A 34 -26.81 4.48 7.34
C PRO A 34 -26.55 5.63 6.37
N GLY A 35 -27.15 5.55 5.19
CA GLY A 35 -27.25 6.64 4.24
C GLY A 35 -28.28 7.69 4.65
N SER A 36 -28.41 8.75 3.86
CA SER A 36 -29.40 9.81 4.09
C SER A 36 -30.85 9.34 3.98
N ASP A 37 -31.08 8.24 3.26
CA ASP A 37 -32.34 7.53 3.11
C ASP A 37 -32.59 6.52 4.24
N GLY A 38 -31.67 6.39 5.20
CA GLY A 38 -31.73 5.43 6.29
C GLY A 38 -31.29 4.02 5.92
N VAL A 39 -30.95 3.75 4.65
CA VAL A 39 -30.50 2.43 4.20
C VAL A 39 -29.01 2.29 4.51
N VAL A 40 -28.60 1.14 5.06
CA VAL A 40 -27.18 0.88 5.35
C VAL A 40 -26.39 0.81 4.05
N LEU A 41 -25.30 1.58 3.99
CA LEU A 41 -24.43 1.60 2.82
C LEU A 41 -23.71 0.27 2.67
N ALA A 42 -23.52 -0.16 1.42
CA ALA A 42 -22.78 -1.39 1.14
C ALA A 42 -21.31 -1.23 1.54
N ARG A 43 -20.72 -2.31 2.08
CA ARG A 43 -19.28 -2.35 2.39
C ARG A 43 -18.47 -2.16 1.12
N ASP A 44 -17.47 -1.29 1.22
CA ASP A 44 -16.48 -1.05 0.18
C ASP A 44 -15.12 -0.74 0.81
N GLN A 45 -14.26 -1.75 0.86
CA GLN A 45 -12.98 -1.70 1.56
C GLN A 45 -11.85 -2.21 0.69
N ILE A 46 -10.67 -1.62 0.88
CA ILE A 46 -9.43 -2.31 0.57
C ILE A 46 -9.27 -3.44 1.59
N ARG A 47 -9.00 -4.65 1.10
CA ARG A 47 -8.94 -5.89 1.88
C ARG A 47 -7.51 -6.39 2.03
N HIS A 48 -6.67 -6.19 1.02
CA HIS A 48 -5.29 -6.64 1.02
C HIS A 48 -4.37 -5.56 0.47
N PHE A 49 -3.22 -5.44 1.10
CA PHE A 49 -2.09 -4.67 0.60
C PHE A 49 -0.86 -5.59 0.53
N LYS A 50 -0.14 -5.55 -0.59
CA LYS A 50 1.12 -6.27 -0.78
C LYS A 50 2.16 -5.33 -1.38
N CYS A 51 3.38 -5.41 -0.88
CA CYS A 51 4.54 -4.75 -1.48
C CYS A 51 5.56 -5.82 -1.88
N PHE A 52 5.95 -5.80 -3.15
CA PHE A 52 7.02 -6.63 -3.68
C PHE A 52 8.24 -5.76 -3.97
N PHE A 53 9.43 -6.34 -3.82
CA PHE A 53 10.69 -5.75 -4.24
C PHE A 53 11.33 -6.66 -5.29
N ALA A 54 11.67 -6.10 -6.44
CA ALA A 54 12.37 -6.80 -7.52
C ALA A 54 13.76 -6.21 -7.72
N ASP A 55 14.79 -7.06 -7.64
CA ASP A 55 16.20 -6.75 -7.90
C ASP A 55 16.84 -7.82 -8.81
N GLU A 56 18.17 -7.84 -8.92
CA GLU A 56 18.88 -8.83 -9.73
C GLU A 56 18.66 -10.30 -9.29
N SER A 57 18.24 -10.53 -8.04
CA SER A 57 18.00 -11.87 -7.48
C SER A 57 16.60 -12.39 -7.75
N GLY A 58 15.68 -11.52 -8.18
CA GLY A 58 14.29 -11.85 -8.47
C GLY A 58 13.29 -10.95 -7.74
N GLN A 59 12.04 -11.39 -7.67
CA GLN A 59 10.95 -10.66 -7.01
C GLN A 59 10.59 -11.30 -5.68
N HIS A 60 10.57 -10.48 -4.62
CA HIS A 60 10.35 -10.89 -3.24
C HIS A 60 9.15 -10.16 -2.65
N LEU A 61 8.28 -10.86 -1.91
CA LEU A 61 7.25 -10.21 -1.10
C LEU A 61 7.91 -9.62 0.15
N VAL A 62 7.93 -8.30 0.28
CA VAL A 62 8.60 -7.61 1.39
C VAL A 62 7.63 -7.15 2.48
N PHE A 63 6.36 -6.97 2.13
CA PHE A 63 5.33 -6.64 3.11
C PHE A 63 3.95 -7.11 2.62
N SER A 64 3.11 -7.57 3.55
CA SER A 64 1.71 -7.89 3.28
C SER A 64 0.86 -7.55 4.49
N ALA A 65 -0.31 -6.96 4.27
CA ALA A 65 -1.30 -6.68 5.29
C ALA A 65 -2.71 -7.06 4.81
N GLN A 66 -3.48 -7.68 5.70
CA GLN A 66 -4.92 -7.81 5.54
C GLN A 66 -5.59 -6.68 6.30
N LEU A 67 -6.48 -5.95 5.62
CA LEU A 67 -7.16 -4.77 6.15
C LEU A 67 -8.63 -5.11 6.48
N PHE A 68 -9.12 -4.55 7.57
CA PHE A 68 -10.46 -4.78 8.12
C PHE A 68 -11.18 -3.46 8.38
N SER A 69 -12.45 -3.54 8.78
CA SER A 69 -13.33 -2.37 8.97
C SER A 69 -12.88 -1.34 10.00
N ALA A 70 -11.85 -1.63 10.79
CA ALA A 70 -11.26 -0.67 11.72
C ALA A 70 -10.22 0.26 11.06
N ILE A 71 -9.84 0.03 9.80
CA ILE A 71 -8.94 0.91 9.05
C ILE A 71 -9.71 2.13 8.56
N SER A 72 -9.19 3.31 8.87
CA SER A 72 -9.78 4.59 8.48
C SER A 72 -9.81 4.80 6.97
N ALA A 73 -10.72 5.67 6.53
CA ALA A 73 -10.71 6.22 5.18
C ALA A 73 -9.33 6.79 4.82
N ASN A 74 -8.98 6.68 3.54
CA ASN A 74 -7.65 6.95 3.01
C ASN A 74 -6.55 6.16 3.74
N PRO A 75 -6.50 4.82 3.61
CA PRO A 75 -5.58 3.98 4.36
C PRO A 75 -4.13 4.46 4.24
N TYR A 76 -3.50 4.68 5.39
CA TYR A 76 -2.08 4.95 5.53
C TYR A 76 -1.38 3.71 6.07
N LEU A 77 -0.31 3.28 5.40
CA LEU A 77 0.55 2.18 5.86
C LEU A 77 2.00 2.62 5.83
N ALA A 78 2.71 2.40 6.94
CA ALA A 78 4.15 2.58 7.06
C ALA A 78 4.79 1.24 7.46
N PHE A 79 5.85 0.85 6.76
CA PHE A 79 6.57 -0.39 7.02
C PHE A 79 8.04 -0.26 6.67
N GLN A 80 8.86 -1.17 7.20
CA GLN A 80 10.31 -1.14 7.06
C GLN A 80 10.78 -2.10 5.98
N LEU A 81 11.78 -1.70 5.21
CA LEU A 81 12.46 -2.53 4.21
C LEU A 81 13.98 -2.41 4.38
N LEU A 82 14.69 -3.54 4.38
CA LEU A 82 16.15 -3.54 4.27
C LEU A 82 16.55 -3.27 2.81
N ALA A 83 17.22 -2.16 2.55
CA ALA A 83 17.67 -1.79 1.21
C ALA A 83 18.93 -2.57 0.82
N THR A 84 18.77 -3.70 0.12
CA THR A 84 19.88 -4.58 -0.31
C THR A 84 20.56 -4.13 -1.60
N GLY A 85 19.89 -3.32 -2.41
CA GLY A 85 20.38 -2.93 -3.73
C GLY A 85 19.41 -2.00 -4.45
N ASN A 86 19.73 -1.68 -5.71
CA ASN A 86 18.78 -1.01 -6.59
C ASN A 86 17.68 -1.98 -6.98
N GLY A 87 16.48 -1.47 -7.20
CA GLY A 87 15.40 -2.31 -7.65
C GLY A 87 14.11 -1.54 -7.84
N THR A 88 13.01 -2.30 -7.89
CA THR A 88 11.67 -1.77 -8.12
C THR A 88 10.72 -2.29 -7.05
N LEU A 89 9.99 -1.39 -6.42
CA LEU A 89 8.88 -1.73 -5.56
C LEU A 89 7.59 -1.76 -6.37
N THR A 90 6.80 -2.83 -6.18
CA THR A 90 5.45 -2.95 -6.72
C THR A 90 4.47 -3.05 -5.57
N LEU A 91 3.61 -2.04 -5.44
CA LEU A 91 2.62 -1.92 -4.38
C LEU A 91 1.24 -2.25 -4.96
N VAL A 92 0.53 -3.18 -4.33
CA VAL A 92 -0.76 -3.69 -4.81
C VAL A 92 -1.79 -3.57 -3.70
N TRP A 93 -2.86 -2.84 -3.97
CA TRP A 93 -4.07 -2.78 -3.13
C TRP A 93 -5.18 -3.52 -3.84
N GLU A 94 -5.85 -4.41 -3.12
CA GLU A 94 -7.00 -5.19 -3.61
C GLU A 94 -8.14 -5.07 -2.61
N GLY A 95 -9.36 -4.91 -3.09
CA GLY A 95 -10.52 -4.61 -2.28
C GLY A 95 -11.81 -5.28 -2.74
N ASP A 96 -12.89 -4.92 -2.06
CA ASP A 96 -14.25 -5.26 -2.45
C ASP A 96 -14.59 -4.69 -3.83
N GLN A 97 -15.68 -5.16 -4.44
CA GLN A 97 -16.18 -4.68 -5.74
C GLN A 97 -15.15 -4.73 -6.88
N GLY A 98 -14.17 -5.65 -6.79
CA GLY A 98 -13.10 -5.77 -7.77
C GLY A 98 -12.10 -4.61 -7.73
N PHE A 99 -12.08 -3.80 -6.66
CA PHE A 99 -11.12 -2.73 -6.50
C PHE A 99 -9.69 -3.29 -6.57
N ARG A 100 -8.88 -2.70 -7.46
CA ARG A 100 -7.47 -3.01 -7.59
C ARG A 100 -6.70 -1.77 -8.03
N GLN A 101 -5.61 -1.47 -7.32
CA GLN A 101 -4.66 -0.43 -7.68
C GLN A 101 -3.25 -1.00 -7.58
N THR A 102 -2.41 -0.71 -8.57
CA THR A 102 -1.00 -1.08 -8.56
C THR A 102 -0.16 0.17 -8.81
N GLU A 103 0.91 0.34 -8.03
CA GLU A 103 1.91 1.39 -8.22
C GLU A 103 3.30 0.80 -8.25
N THR A 104 4.18 1.41 -9.03
CA THR A 104 5.56 0.99 -9.21
C THR A 104 6.51 2.13 -8.89
N VAL A 105 7.48 1.89 -8.00
CA VAL A 105 8.44 2.92 -7.56
C VAL A 105 9.86 2.38 -7.64
N ALA A 106 10.76 3.12 -8.29
CA ALA A 106 12.18 2.78 -8.32
C ALA A 106 12.83 3.03 -6.95
N LEU A 107 13.53 2.02 -6.42
CA LEU A 107 14.36 2.13 -5.24
C LEU A 107 15.83 2.26 -5.70
N LYS A 108 16.43 3.41 -5.43
CA LYS A 108 17.83 3.69 -5.76
C LYS A 108 18.66 3.84 -4.50
N VAL A 109 19.66 2.99 -4.34
CA VAL A 109 20.62 3.06 -3.25
C VAL A 109 21.87 3.83 -3.70
N LEU A 110 22.42 4.62 -2.78
CA LEU A 110 23.77 5.15 -2.88
C LEU A 110 24.74 4.02 -2.53
N GLY A 111 25.75 3.84 -3.40
CA GLY A 111 26.83 2.88 -3.22
C GLY A 111 27.73 3.22 -2.03
#